data_AF-A0A2G8RKV9-F1
#
_entry.id   AF-A0A2G8RKV9-F1
#
_cell.length_a   1.000
_cell.length_b   1.000
_cell.length_c   1.000
_cell.angle_alpha   90.00
_cell.angle_beta   90.00
_cell.angle_gamma   90.00
#
_symmetry.space_group_name_H-M   'P 1'
#
loop_
_entity.id
_entity.type
_entity.pdbx_description
1 polymer ?
#
loop_
_entity_poly.entity_id
_entity_poly.type
_entity_poly.pdbx_seq_one_letter_code
_entity_poly.pdbx_strand_id
1 'polypeptide(L)' 'MAYSMKIPTSLPRLKGFRFPREIIAYAVWSYHRFALSTADVEDLLAERGV' A
#
# COMPACT_ATOMS: atom_id res chain seq x y z
N MET A 1 -29.01 10.13 -19.72
CA MET A 1 -28.84 9.04 -18.74
C MET A 1 -27.35 8.81 -18.52
N ALA A 2 -26.73 9.54 -17.57
CA ALA A 2 -25.31 9.37 -17.24
C ALA A 2 -25.22 8.65 -15.90
N TYR A 3 -24.70 7.41 -15.91
CA TYR A 3 -24.44 6.67 -14.69
C TYR A 3 -23.32 7.36 -13.94
N SER A 4 -23.68 8.14 -12.91
CA SER A 4 -22.73 8.70 -11.95
C SER A 4 -22.15 7.54 -11.13
N MET A 5 -20.99 7.04 -11.56
CA MET A 5 -20.16 6.12 -10.78
C MET A 5 -19.69 6.86 -9.53
N LYS A 6 -20.44 6.72 -8.44
CA LYS A 6 -19.99 7.13 -7.10
C LYS A 6 -18.87 6.19 -6.67
N ILE A 7 -17.65 6.49 -7.10
CA ILE A 7 -16.45 5.85 -6.55
C ILE A 7 -16.47 6.17 -5.05
N PRO A 8 -16.56 5.18 -4.15
CA PRO A 8 -16.50 5.45 -2.73
C PRO A 8 -15.11 6.03 -2.42
N THR A 9 -15.05 7.35 -2.22
CA THR A 9 -13.84 8.11 -1.91
C THR A 9 -13.26 7.78 -0.54
N SER A 10 -13.97 7.02 0.28
CA SER A 10 -13.53 6.54 1.57
C SER A 10 -13.63 5.02 1.62
N LEU A 11 -12.54 4.34 1.26
CA LEU A 11 -12.36 2.95 1.66
C LEU A 11 -12.31 2.92 3.20
N PRO A 12 -12.94 1.94 3.87
CA PRO A 12 -12.95 1.89 5.32
C PRO A 12 -11.52 2.01 5.84
N ARG A 13 -11.28 2.93 6.79
CA ARG A 13 -10.02 2.95 7.53
C ARG A 13 -9.83 1.54 8.06
N LEU A 14 -8.84 0.83 7.53
CA LEU A 14 -8.49 -0.50 7.98
C LEU A 14 -8.00 -0.37 9.43
N LYS A 15 -8.94 -0.48 10.38
CA LYS A 15 -8.66 -0.43 11.82
C LYS A 15 -7.80 -1.66 12.14
N GLY A 16 -6.60 -1.43 12.67
CA GLY A 16 -5.70 -2.48 13.13
C GLY A 16 -4.45 -2.72 12.27
N PHE A 17 -4.26 -2.00 11.16
CA PHE A 17 -3.01 -2.04 10.43
C PHE A 17 -2.03 -1.02 11.00
N ARG A 18 -0.79 -1.48 11.27
CA ARG A 18 0.29 -0.62 11.79
C ARG A 18 0.74 0.41 10.75
N PHE A 19 0.54 0.10 9.47
CA PHE A 19 0.96 0.93 8.35
C PHE A 19 -0.24 1.40 7.51
N PRO A 20 -0.14 2.61 6.91
CA PRO A 20 -1.09 3.08 5.91
C PRO A 20 -1.21 2.11 4.72
N ARG A 21 -2.33 2.18 3.99
CA ARG A 21 -2.53 1.36 2.80
C ARG A 21 -1.54 1.68 1.69
N GLU A 22 -1.11 2.93 1.59
CA GLU A 22 -0.12 3.36 0.59
C GLU A 22 1.21 2.62 0.79
N ILE A 23 1.63 2.46 2.05
CA ILE A 23 2.85 1.75 2.42
C ILE A 23 2.76 0.28 2.05
N ILE A 24 1.65 -0.37 2.41
CA ILE A 24 1.44 -1.80 2.13
C ILE A 24 1.39 -2.04 0.61
N ALA A 25 0.70 -1.17 -0.15
CA ALA A 25 0.65 -1.27 -1.60
C ALA A 25 2.04 -1.10 -2.24
N TYR A 26 2.84 -0.16 -1.72
CA TYR A 26 4.21 0.03 -2.17
C TYR A 26 5.11 -1.16 -1.88
N ALA A 27 5.00 -1.75 -0.68
CA ALA A 27 5.74 -2.95 -0.27
C ALA A 27 5.46 -4.13 -1.21
N VAL A 28 4.17 -4.40 -1.45
CA VAL A 28 3.71 -5.48 -2.33
C VAL A 28 4.16 -5.24 -3.79
N TRP A 29 4.04 -4.00 -4.27
CA TRP A 29 4.50 -3.65 -5.61
C TRP A 29 6.02 -3.86 -5.76
N SER A 30 6.81 -3.44 -4.78
CA SER A 30 8.27 -3.57 -4.81
C SER A 30 8.71 -5.03 -4.77
N TYR A 31 8.08 -5.83 -3.90
CA TYR A 31 8.24 -7.29 -3.84
C TYR A 31 8.04 -7.93 -5.22
N HIS A 32 6.91 -7.64 -5.87
CA HIS A 32 6.59 -8.24 -7.17
C HIS A 32 7.42 -7.67 -8.33
N ARG A 33 7.76 -6.38 -8.32
CA ARG A 33 8.41 -5.72 -9.45
C ARG A 33 9.90 -6.07 -9.55
N PHE A 34 10.56 -6.21 -8.41
CA PHE A 34 12.00 -6.41 -8.30
C PHE A 34 12.37 -7.80 -7.76
N ALA A 35 11.39 -8.67 -7.49
CA ALA A 35 11.57 -9.99 -6.86
C ALA A 35 12.36 -9.91 -5.55
N LEU A 36 12.15 -8.82 -4.79
CA LEU A 36 12.86 -8.56 -3.53
C LEU A 36 12.41 -9.52 -2.44
N SER A 37 13.31 -9.83 -1.51
CA SER A 37 12.90 -10.52 -0.30
C SER A 37 12.10 -9.59 0.62
N THR A 38 11.38 -10.15 1.57
CA THR A 38 10.66 -9.35 2.58
C THR A 38 11.61 -8.47 3.39
N ALA A 39 12.84 -8.91 3.65
CA ALA A 39 13.85 -8.13 4.36
C ALA A 39 14.30 -6.91 3.54
N ASP A 40 14.55 -7.08 2.23
CA ASP A 40 14.94 -5.96 1.37
C ASP A 40 13.81 -4.92 1.24
N VAL A 41 12.55 -5.38 1.24
CA VAL A 41 11.39 -4.48 1.25
C VAL A 41 11.27 -3.75 2.59
N GLU A 42 11.54 -4.41 3.71
CA GLU A 42 11.59 -3.77 5.04
C GLU A 42 12.70 -2.71 5.12
N ASP A 43 13.90 -3.01 4.61
CA ASP A 43 15.00 -2.04 4.55
C ASP A 43 14.66 -0.84 3.67
N LEU A 44 14.05 -1.06 2.49
CA LEU A 44 13.58 0.04 1.63
C LEU A 44 12.50 0.91 2.28
N LEU A 45 11.65 0.32 3.12
CA LEU A 45 10.67 1.08 3.89
C LEU A 45 11.35 1.85 5.03
N ALA A 46 12.32 1.25 5.71
CA ALA A 46 13.09 1.89 6.78
C ALA A 46 13.92 3.08 6.26
N GLU A 47 14.55 2.97 5.09
CA GLU A 47 15.26 4.08 4.42
C GLU A 47 14.33 5.28 4.13
N ARG A 48 13.02 5.02 3.97
CA ARG A 48 12.00 6.04 3.73
C ARG A 48 11.37 6.60 5.00
N GLY A 49 11.80 6.14 6.17
CA GLY A 49 11.30 6.58 7.48
C GLY A 49 9.89 6.08 7.80
N VAL A 50 9.51 4.92 7.25
CA VAL A 50 8.22 4.25 7.48
C VAL A 50 8.23 3.41 8.74
#